data_AF-A0A7S2N870-F1
#
_entry.id   AF-A0A7S2N870-F1
#
_cell.length_a   1.000
_cell.length_b   1.000
_cell.length_c   1.000
_cell.angle_alpha   90.00
_cell.angle_beta   90.00
_cell.angle_gamma   90.00
#
_symmetry.space_group_name_H-M   'P 1'
#
loop_
_entity.id
_entity.type
_entity.pdbx_description
1 polymer ?
#
loop_
_entity_poly.entity_id
_entity_poly.type
_entity_poly.pdbx_seq_one_letter_code
_entity_poly.pdbx_strand_id
1 'polypeptide(L)'
;KRLAANSSLPRGSGGEVKTLPAGTSTRTMPQSISTGAAAEGAGEVANVQTVIFVDVDGVLNVGARDDATRGGPLLLNVDNINRARSMVRHNQAKTSECAQKIMSLSSRAIGPSEDGTYTKLVANSSNISEVCVGRLADLIKATQPRPRVVLSSSWRHVKHSARRERLRQDIQE
;
A
#
# COMPACT_ATOMS: atom_id res chain seq x y z
N LYS A 1 1.54 51.72 -31.92
CA LYS A 1 0.08 51.60 -31.69
C LYS A 1 -0.13 50.53 -30.64
N ARG A 2 -0.49 50.94 -29.42
CA ARG A 2 -0.78 50.08 -28.26
C ARG A 2 -2.20 49.51 -28.41
N LEU A 3 -2.38 48.22 -28.16
CA LEU A 3 -3.68 47.63 -27.86
C LEU A 3 -3.49 46.74 -26.63
N ALA A 4 -3.97 47.24 -25.49
CA ALA A 4 -4.17 46.49 -24.27
C ALA A 4 -5.60 45.92 -24.31
N ALA A 5 -5.77 44.67 -23.92
CA ALA A 5 -7.07 44.07 -23.67
C ALA A 5 -7.04 43.44 -22.27
N ASN A 6 -7.66 44.15 -21.33
CA ASN A 6 -8.08 43.65 -20.03
C ASN A 6 -9.26 42.70 -20.24
N SER A 7 -9.19 41.50 -19.67
CA SER A 7 -10.37 40.66 -19.45
C SER A 7 -10.47 40.29 -17.97
N SER A 8 -11.54 40.80 -17.39
CA SER A 8 -11.95 40.70 -15.99
C SER A 8 -12.44 39.28 -15.67
N LEU A 9 -11.95 38.68 -14.59
CA LEU A 9 -12.48 37.44 -14.02
C LEU A 9 -13.48 37.74 -12.90
N PRO A 10 -14.62 37.02 -12.83
CA PRO A 10 -15.60 37.19 -11.76
C PRO A 10 -15.12 36.56 -10.45
N ARG A 11 -15.29 37.31 -9.35
CA ARG A 11 -15.13 36.85 -7.96
C ARG A 11 -16.30 35.93 -7.61
N GLY A 12 -16.03 34.63 -7.50
CA GLY A 12 -16.96 33.63 -6.96
C GLY A 12 -17.01 33.70 -5.44
N SER A 13 -18.23 33.86 -4.94
CA SER A 13 -18.67 33.98 -3.56
C SER A 13 -18.26 32.81 -2.66
N GLY A 14 -17.85 33.13 -1.43
CA GLY A 14 -17.49 32.20 -0.38
C GLY A 14 -18.65 31.29 0.03
N GLY A 15 -18.39 29.98 0.00
CA GLY A 15 -19.22 28.97 0.62
C GLY A 15 -18.88 28.85 2.10
N GLU A 16 -19.86 29.13 2.94
CA GLU A 16 -19.86 29.00 4.39
C GLU A 16 -19.69 27.52 4.78
N VAL A 17 -18.57 27.19 5.42
CA VAL A 17 -18.32 25.84 5.96
C VAL A 17 -18.98 25.73 7.32
N LYS A 18 -20.11 25.02 7.36
CA LYS A 18 -20.86 24.72 8.59
C LYS A 18 -20.14 23.64 9.39
N THR A 19 -19.42 24.04 10.43
CA THR A 19 -18.72 23.17 11.36
C THR A 19 -19.74 22.36 12.19
N LEU A 20 -19.70 21.03 12.09
CA LEU A 20 -20.49 20.14 12.94
C LEU A 20 -19.79 19.96 14.30
N PRO A 21 -20.55 19.92 15.42
CA PRO A 21 -19.97 19.75 16.75
C PRO A 21 -19.44 18.32 16.97
N ALA A 22 -18.30 18.25 17.67
CA ALA A 22 -17.66 17.02 18.11
C ALA A 22 -18.58 16.25 19.08
N GLY A 23 -19.00 15.06 18.66
CA GLY A 23 -19.69 14.10 19.53
C GLY A 23 -18.68 13.43 20.46
N THR A 24 -18.73 13.77 21.75
CA THR A 24 -17.98 13.09 22.82
C THR A 24 -18.57 11.70 23.03
N SER A 25 -17.97 10.69 22.40
CA SER A 25 -18.35 9.28 22.60
C SER A 25 -17.61 8.72 23.81
N THR A 26 -18.18 8.92 25.00
CA THR A 26 -17.83 8.20 26.22
C THR A 26 -18.61 6.89 26.29
N ARG A 27 -17.92 5.74 26.25
CA ARG A 27 -18.33 4.40 26.79
C ARG A 27 -17.72 3.28 25.93
N THR A 28 -17.22 2.16 26.42
CA THR A 28 -17.12 1.54 27.76
C THR A 28 -15.95 0.57 27.63
N MET A 29 -15.00 0.59 28.57
CA MET A 29 -13.94 -0.43 28.65
C MET A 29 -14.60 -1.79 28.93
N PRO A 30 -14.43 -2.83 28.08
CA PRO A 30 -14.80 -4.18 28.48
C PRO A 30 -13.89 -4.63 29.63
N GLN A 31 -14.55 -5.12 30.66
CA GLN A 31 -13.97 -5.54 31.92
C GLN A 31 -12.91 -6.63 31.72
N SER A 32 -11.85 -6.48 32.49
CA SER A 32 -10.81 -7.46 32.80
C SER A 32 -11.37 -8.88 32.93
N ILE A 33 -10.93 -9.73 32.01
CA ILE A 33 -11.18 -11.17 32.02
C ILE A 33 -10.36 -11.74 33.17
N SER A 34 -11.04 -12.28 34.17
CA SER A 34 -10.43 -12.95 35.31
C SER A 34 -9.59 -14.12 34.83
N THR A 35 -8.30 -14.08 35.15
CA THR A 35 -7.37 -15.19 34.97
C THR A 35 -7.70 -16.25 36.02
N GLY A 36 -8.67 -17.11 35.69
CA GLY A 36 -8.98 -18.32 36.43
C GLY A 36 -7.83 -19.31 36.26
N ALA A 37 -7.05 -19.49 37.32
CA ALA A 37 -6.07 -20.55 37.43
C ALA A 37 -6.76 -21.92 37.56
N ALA A 38 -6.06 -22.93 37.04
CA ALA A 38 -6.22 -24.37 37.27
C ALA A 38 -7.33 -25.11 36.52
N ALA A 39 -6.95 -25.69 35.37
CA ALA A 39 -6.96 -27.14 35.21
C ALA A 39 -5.97 -27.52 34.10
N GLU A 40 -4.82 -28.06 34.51
CA GLU A 40 -3.88 -28.79 33.65
C GLU A 40 -4.58 -30.06 33.11
N GLY A 41 -5.43 -29.89 32.10
CA GLY A 41 -5.56 -30.89 31.07
C GLY A 41 -4.50 -30.57 30.03
N ALA A 42 -3.45 -31.38 29.94
CA ALA A 42 -2.54 -31.38 28.81
C ALA A 42 -3.32 -31.83 27.56
N GLY A 43 -4.22 -30.96 27.09
CA GLY A 43 -4.92 -31.12 25.85
C GLY A 43 -3.87 -31.14 24.77
N GLU A 44 -3.79 -32.27 24.08
CA GLU A 44 -3.02 -32.43 22.86
C GLU A 44 -3.23 -31.18 22.00
N VAL A 45 -2.20 -30.34 21.91
CA VAL A 45 -2.26 -29.11 21.13
C VAL A 45 -2.50 -29.57 19.71
N ALA A 46 -3.74 -29.42 19.24
CA ALA A 46 -4.13 -29.85 17.91
C ALA A 46 -3.08 -29.31 16.95
N ASN A 47 -2.49 -30.20 16.15
CA ASN A 47 -1.43 -29.85 15.21
C ASN A 47 -2.04 -29.03 14.07
N VAL A 48 -2.31 -27.75 14.34
CA VAL A 48 -2.94 -26.82 13.41
C VAL A 48 -1.91 -26.44 12.36
N GLN A 49 -2.21 -26.78 11.12
CA GLN A 49 -1.43 -26.37 9.97
C GLN A 49 -2.00 -25.07 9.40
N THR A 50 -1.19 -24.01 9.42
CA THR A 50 -1.55 -22.74 8.79
C THR A 50 -1.11 -22.73 7.32
N VAL A 51 -2.03 -22.38 6.43
CA VAL A 51 -1.74 -22.18 4.99
C VAL A 51 -2.01 -20.72 4.63
N ILE A 52 -1.00 -20.04 4.09
CA ILE A 52 -1.05 -18.64 3.68
C ILE A 52 -1.04 -18.59 2.15
N PHE A 53 -2.07 -18.01 1.55
CA PHE A 53 -2.12 -17.76 0.11
C PHE A 53 -1.69 -16.32 -0.17
N VAL A 54 -0.69 -16.13 -1.02
CA VAL A 54 -0.13 -14.80 -1.32
C VAL A 54 -0.20 -14.53 -2.81
N ASP A 55 -0.97 -13.49 -3.17
CA ASP A 55 -0.93 -12.92 -4.52
C ASP A 55 0.14 -11.83 -4.57
N VAL A 56 1.35 -12.19 -4.97
CA VAL A 56 2.47 -11.24 -5.12
C VAL A 56 2.07 -10.02 -5.95
N ASP A 57 1.33 -10.22 -7.04
CA ASP A 57 1.01 -9.15 -7.98
C ASP A 57 -0.03 -8.16 -7.39
N GLY A 58 -0.85 -8.60 -6.43
CA GLY A 58 -1.86 -7.79 -5.75
C GLY A 58 -1.47 -7.30 -4.34
N VAL A 59 -0.50 -7.93 -3.68
CA VAL A 59 -0.14 -7.66 -2.27
C VAL A 59 1.23 -7.01 -2.14
N LEU A 60 2.21 -7.46 -2.91
CA LEU A 60 3.59 -6.99 -2.80
C LEU A 60 3.92 -5.88 -3.80
N ASN A 61 3.14 -5.78 -4.87
CA ASN A 61 3.21 -4.68 -5.83
C ASN A 61 2.23 -3.59 -5.41
N VAL A 62 2.68 -2.34 -5.33
CA VAL A 62 1.80 -1.19 -5.09
C VAL A 62 1.51 -0.50 -6.41
N GLY A 63 0.24 -0.25 -6.70
CA GLY A 63 -0.17 0.49 -7.88
C GLY A 63 -1.56 1.08 -7.73
N ALA A 64 -1.83 2.11 -8.53
CA ALA A 64 -3.18 2.67 -8.64
C ALA A 64 -3.85 2.16 -9.91
N ARG A 65 -5.13 1.79 -9.78
CA ARG A 65 -5.97 1.54 -10.94
C ARG A 65 -6.23 2.88 -11.63
N ASP A 66 -5.95 2.94 -12.93
CA ASP A 66 -6.21 4.12 -13.74
C ASP A 66 -7.21 3.78 -14.86
N ASP A 67 -8.49 3.99 -14.56
CA ASP A 67 -9.59 3.67 -15.48
C ASP A 67 -9.59 4.54 -16.74
N ALA A 68 -8.89 5.68 -16.73
CA ALA A 68 -8.76 6.55 -17.92
C ALA A 68 -7.89 5.91 -19.00
N THR A 69 -6.99 5.01 -18.62
CA THR A 69 -6.15 4.26 -19.55
C THR A 69 -6.72 2.86 -19.71
N ARG A 70 -6.88 2.36 -20.94
CA ARG A 70 -7.13 0.91 -21.18
C ARG A 70 -5.93 0.02 -20.78
N GLY A 71 -4.94 0.59 -20.10
CA GLY A 71 -3.71 -0.06 -19.66
C GLY A 71 -3.87 -0.72 -18.29
N GLY A 72 -2.87 -1.53 -17.92
CA GLY A 72 -2.77 -2.09 -16.58
C GLY A 72 -2.57 -1.02 -15.49
N PRO A 73 -2.51 -1.42 -14.21
CA PRO A 73 -2.37 -0.48 -13.09
C PRO A 73 -1.09 0.36 -13.20
N LEU A 74 -1.16 1.61 -12.76
CA LEU A 74 -0.01 2.49 -12.61
C LEU A 74 0.85 1.99 -11.44
N LEU A 75 1.90 1.24 -11.77
CA LEU A 75 2.82 0.70 -10.77
C LEU A 75 3.62 1.81 -10.09
N LEU A 76 3.65 1.75 -8.77
CA LEU A 76 4.42 2.65 -7.91
C LEU A 76 5.77 2.01 -7.58
N ASN A 77 6.71 2.11 -8.52
CA ASN A 77 8.09 1.67 -8.34
C ASN A 77 9.08 2.85 -8.42
N VAL A 78 10.32 2.60 -8.02
CA VAL A 78 11.39 3.62 -7.99
C VAL A 78 11.58 4.29 -9.36
N ASP A 79 11.60 3.51 -10.44
CA ASP A 79 11.83 4.01 -11.80
C ASP A 79 10.71 4.95 -12.26
N ASN A 80 9.46 4.55 -12.04
CA ASN A 80 8.28 5.33 -12.41
C ASN A 80 8.20 6.64 -11.60
N ILE A 81 8.55 6.61 -10.31
CA ILE A 81 8.62 7.82 -9.48
C ILE A 81 9.72 8.75 -9.99
N ASN A 82 10.91 8.23 -10.28
CA ASN A 82 12.01 9.04 -10.77
C ASN A 82 11.69 9.68 -12.12
N ARG A 83 11.06 8.92 -13.03
CA ARG A 83 10.58 9.43 -14.31
C ARG A 83 9.49 10.49 -14.13
N ALA A 84 8.48 10.24 -13.30
CA ALA A 84 7.41 11.21 -13.03
C ALA A 84 7.96 12.50 -12.40
N ARG A 85 8.89 12.38 -11.44
CA ARG A 85 9.59 13.51 -10.81
C ARG A 85 10.38 14.34 -11.84
N SER A 86 11.08 13.68 -12.76
CA SER A 86 11.81 14.36 -13.84
C SER A 86 10.85 15.15 -14.73
N MET A 87 9.73 14.54 -15.14
CA MET A 87 8.72 15.20 -15.96
C MET A 87 8.08 16.42 -15.26
N VAL A 88 7.83 16.33 -13.95
CA VAL A 88 7.36 17.48 -13.16
C VAL A 88 8.40 18.60 -13.14
N ARG A 89 9.68 18.28 -12.89
CA ARG A 89 10.77 19.27 -12.85
C ARG A 89 10.94 20.02 -14.16
N HIS A 90 10.77 19.34 -15.29
CA HIS A 90 10.86 19.94 -16.62
C HIS A 90 9.54 20.57 -17.11
N ASN A 91 8.54 20.75 -16.23
CA ASN A 91 7.21 21.27 -16.54
C ASN A 91 6.46 20.50 -17.66
N GLN A 92 6.89 19.26 -17.92
CA GLN A 92 6.25 18.30 -18.83
C GLN A 92 5.11 17.53 -18.12
N ALA A 93 4.94 17.72 -16.81
CA ALA A 93 3.83 17.11 -16.09
C ALA A 93 2.46 17.64 -16.55
N LYS A 94 2.36 18.88 -17.04
CA LYS A 94 1.11 19.40 -17.61
C LYS A 94 0.63 18.58 -18.81
N THR A 95 1.54 17.91 -19.49
CA THR A 95 1.24 17.04 -20.64
C THR A 95 1.11 15.57 -20.27
N SER A 96 1.41 15.16 -19.03
CA SER A 96 1.37 13.76 -18.60
C SER A 96 0.54 13.57 -17.34
N GLU A 97 -0.71 13.19 -17.55
CA GLU A 97 -1.64 12.81 -16.49
C GLU A 97 -1.09 11.68 -15.61
N CYS A 98 -0.43 10.67 -16.21
CA CYS A 98 0.20 9.58 -15.45
C CYS A 98 1.28 10.08 -14.49
N ALA A 99 2.14 11.01 -14.92
CA ALA A 99 3.18 11.56 -14.05
C ALA A 99 2.56 12.31 -12.86
N GLN A 100 1.48 13.06 -13.08
CA GLN A 100 0.76 13.74 -12.00
C GLN A 100 0.13 12.74 -11.03
N LYS A 101 -0.53 11.68 -11.53
CA LYS A 101 -1.12 10.62 -10.70
C LYS A 101 -0.09 9.89 -9.86
N ILE A 102 1.05 9.51 -10.43
CA ILE A 102 2.14 8.84 -9.70
C ILE A 102 2.69 9.75 -8.60
N MET A 103 2.94 11.03 -8.91
CA MET A 103 3.44 11.97 -7.90
C MET A 103 2.42 12.20 -6.79
N SER A 104 1.14 12.42 -7.15
CA SER A 104 0.04 12.57 -6.18
C SER A 104 -0.12 11.35 -5.29
N LEU A 105 -0.03 10.13 -5.86
CA LEU A 105 -0.10 8.88 -5.11
C LEU A 105 1.09 8.78 -4.16
N SER A 106 2.31 9.02 -4.64
CA SER A 106 3.53 8.92 -3.82
C SER A 106 3.52 9.85 -2.59
N SER A 107 2.90 11.02 -2.70
CA SER A 107 2.76 11.99 -1.61
C SER A 107 1.56 11.75 -0.69
N ARG A 108 0.65 10.85 -1.06
CA ARG A 108 -0.57 10.60 -0.29
C ARG A 108 -0.22 9.84 0.99
N ALA A 109 -0.80 10.25 2.12
CA ALA A 109 -0.70 9.52 3.37
C ALA A 109 -1.37 8.15 3.27
N ILE A 110 -0.78 7.12 3.88
CA ILE A 110 -1.27 5.73 3.79
C ILE A 110 -2.58 5.57 4.57
N GLY A 111 -2.70 6.23 5.72
CA GLY A 111 -3.91 6.21 6.54
C GLY A 111 -3.60 6.44 8.02
N PRO A 112 -4.60 6.35 8.90
CA PRO A 112 -4.43 6.61 10.32
C PRO A 112 -3.67 5.51 11.08
N SER A 113 -3.53 4.32 10.49
CA SER A 113 -2.86 3.17 11.12
C SER A 113 -1.38 3.03 10.74
N GLU A 114 -0.87 3.89 9.85
CA GLU A 114 0.49 3.76 9.34
C GLU A 114 1.09 5.15 9.06
N ASP A 115 2.22 5.43 9.71
CA ASP A 115 2.93 6.69 9.53
C ASP A 115 3.58 6.78 8.15
N GLY A 116 3.45 7.95 7.50
CA GLY A 116 4.13 8.29 6.26
C GLY A 116 3.23 8.26 5.03
N THR A 117 3.87 8.25 3.86
CA THR A 117 3.20 8.30 2.55
C THR A 117 3.41 7.00 1.79
N TYR A 118 2.64 6.79 0.72
CA TYR A 118 2.83 5.62 -0.16
C TYR A 118 4.25 5.50 -0.75
N THR A 119 5.08 6.56 -0.65
CA THR A 119 6.51 6.46 -0.96
C THR A 119 7.24 5.40 -0.12
N LYS A 120 6.79 5.11 1.11
CA LYS A 120 7.36 4.04 1.95
C LYS A 120 7.09 2.64 1.41
N LEU A 121 6.01 2.48 0.63
CA LEU A 121 5.60 1.20 0.07
C LEU A 121 6.04 1.04 -1.39
N VAL A 122 6.97 1.88 -1.84
CA VAL A 122 7.45 1.88 -3.21
C VAL A 122 8.17 0.58 -3.52
N ALA A 123 7.79 0.01 -4.64
CA ALA A 123 8.44 -1.18 -5.14
C ALA A 123 9.86 -0.89 -5.66
N ASN A 124 10.79 -1.79 -5.37
CA ASN A 124 12.14 -1.76 -5.92
C ASN A 124 12.15 -2.11 -7.43
N SER A 125 13.34 -2.26 -8.02
CA SER A 125 13.50 -2.60 -9.45
C SER A 125 12.93 -3.98 -9.82
N SER A 126 12.72 -4.86 -8.85
CA SER A 126 12.04 -6.15 -9.05
C SER A 126 10.52 -6.03 -8.98
N ASN A 127 10.00 -4.81 -8.84
CA ASN A 127 8.61 -4.45 -8.62
C ASN A 127 8.03 -4.94 -7.28
N ILE A 128 8.87 -5.21 -6.27
CA ILE A 128 8.43 -5.66 -4.94
C ILE A 128 8.64 -4.57 -3.90
N SER A 129 7.63 -4.31 -3.05
CA SER A 129 7.77 -3.46 -1.86
C SER A 129 8.45 -4.22 -0.72
N GLU A 130 9.61 -3.75 -0.29
CA GLU A 130 10.39 -4.35 0.82
C GLU A 130 9.62 -4.30 2.13
N VAL A 131 8.85 -3.23 2.38
CA VAL A 131 7.99 -3.11 3.57
C VAL A 131 6.91 -4.18 3.56
N CYS A 132 6.29 -4.45 2.41
CA CYS A 132 5.26 -5.51 2.31
C CYS A 132 5.89 -6.91 2.47
N VAL A 133 7.11 -7.12 1.97
CA VAL A 133 7.85 -8.39 2.17
C VAL A 133 8.16 -8.62 3.64
N GLY A 134 8.68 -7.60 4.35
CA GLY A 134 8.93 -7.70 5.79
C GLY A 134 7.69 -8.06 6.58
N ARG A 135 6.55 -7.41 6.30
CA ARG A 135 5.25 -7.74 6.92
C ARG A 135 4.81 -9.17 6.61
N LEU A 136 5.01 -9.64 5.39
CA LEU A 136 4.72 -11.02 5.03
C LEU A 136 5.61 -12.00 5.82
N ALA A 137 6.90 -11.70 5.98
CA ALA A 137 7.80 -12.49 6.79
C ALA A 137 7.34 -12.56 8.25
N ASP A 138 6.89 -11.44 8.83
CA ASP A 138 6.36 -11.39 10.20
C ASP A 138 5.09 -12.24 10.35
N LEU A 139 4.18 -12.21 9.37
CA LEU A 139 2.99 -13.07 9.35
C LEU A 139 3.36 -14.56 9.27
N ILE A 140 4.38 -14.92 8.48
CA ILE A 140 4.87 -16.30 8.39
C ILE A 140 5.49 -16.72 9.72
N LYS A 141 6.27 -15.84 10.37
CA LYS A 141 6.89 -16.10 11.69
C LYS A 141 5.82 -16.27 12.78
N ALA A 142 4.72 -15.50 12.74
CA ALA A 142 3.62 -15.59 13.70
C ALA A 142 2.76 -16.86 13.57
N THR A 143 2.86 -17.60 12.45
CA THR A 143 2.02 -18.78 12.15
C THR A 143 2.73 -20.12 12.40
N GLN A 144 3.87 -20.09 13.09
CA GLN A 144 4.62 -21.27 13.53
C GLN A 144 3.77 -22.26 14.34
N PRO A 145 4.06 -23.58 14.30
CA PRO A 145 5.34 -24.18 13.89
C PRO A 145 5.47 -24.58 12.41
N ARG A 146 4.39 -24.64 11.62
CA ARG A 146 4.43 -25.23 10.26
C ARG A 146 3.61 -24.44 9.23
N PRO A 147 3.99 -23.19 8.93
CA PRO A 147 3.32 -22.44 7.87
C PRO A 147 3.59 -23.08 6.50
N ARG A 148 2.55 -23.16 5.66
CA ARG A 148 2.69 -23.40 4.23
C ARG A 148 2.32 -22.14 3.47
N VAL A 149 3.26 -21.59 2.71
CA VAL A 149 3.00 -20.42 1.85
C VAL A 149 2.76 -20.91 0.42
N VAL A 150 1.61 -20.54 -0.14
CA VAL A 150 1.20 -20.87 -1.50
C VAL A 150 1.10 -19.58 -2.29
N LEU A 151 1.91 -19.44 -3.34
CA LEU A 151 1.83 -18.28 -4.24
C LEU A 151 0.65 -18.44 -5.20
N SER A 152 -0.33 -17.53 -5.13
CA SER A 152 -1.51 -17.50 -6.01
C SER A 152 -1.31 -16.64 -7.26
N SER A 153 -0.17 -15.97 -7.41
CA SER A 153 0.12 -15.05 -8.51
C SER A 153 0.63 -15.73 -9.79
N SER A 154 0.87 -14.94 -10.84
CA SER A 154 1.52 -15.38 -12.08
C SER A 154 2.95 -15.87 -11.84
N TRP A 155 3.55 -15.53 -10.70
CA TRP A 155 4.92 -15.91 -10.36
C TRP A 155 5.09 -17.41 -10.15
N ARG A 156 4.00 -18.19 -10.06
CA ARG A 156 4.07 -19.65 -10.05
C ARG A 156 4.67 -20.26 -11.32
N HIS A 157 4.64 -19.54 -12.45
CA HIS A 157 5.16 -20.05 -13.73
C HIS A 157 6.70 -20.18 -13.73
N VAL A 158 7.23 -21.19 -14.43
CA VAL A 158 8.68 -21.51 -14.45
C VAL A 158 9.55 -20.31 -14.84
N LYS A 159 9.10 -19.49 -15.79
CA LYS A 159 9.78 -18.26 -16.23
C LYS A 159 10.05 -17.23 -15.13
N HIS A 160 9.41 -17.35 -13.98
CA HIS A 160 9.60 -16.47 -12.81
C HIS A 160 10.36 -17.16 -11.65
N SER A 161 11.03 -18.29 -11.90
CA SER A 161 11.78 -19.03 -10.87
C SER A 161 12.81 -18.18 -10.14
N ALA A 162 13.61 -17.40 -10.87
CA ALA A 162 14.61 -16.52 -10.29
C ALA A 162 13.99 -15.48 -9.33
N ARG A 163 12.84 -14.90 -9.71
CA ARG A 163 12.11 -13.94 -8.86
C ARG A 163 11.54 -14.60 -7.61
N ARG A 164 10.99 -15.81 -7.74
CA ARG A 164 10.51 -16.59 -6.58
C ARG A 164 11.64 -16.93 -5.61
N GLU A 165 12.81 -17.30 -6.14
CA GLU A 165 13.95 -17.63 -5.30
C GLU A 165 14.44 -16.40 -4.55
N ARG A 166 14.50 -15.25 -5.23
CA ARG A 166 14.84 -14.00 -4.56
C ARG A 166 13.85 -13.63 -3.45
N LEU A 167 12.55 -13.68 -3.74
CA LEU A 167 11.53 -13.42 -2.73
C LEU A 167 11.62 -14.38 -1.53
N ARG A 168 11.97 -15.65 -1.77
CA ARG A 168 12.20 -16.63 -0.70
C ARG A 168 13.35 -16.20 0.20
N GLN A 169 14.46 -15.76 -0.38
CA GLN A 169 15.61 -15.25 0.38
C GLN A 169 15.21 -14.03 1.21
N ASP A 170 14.55 -13.05 0.59
CA ASP A 170 14.14 -11.81 1.27
C ASP A 170 13.13 -12.05 2.42
N ILE A 171 12.36 -13.16 2.41
CA ILE A 171 11.44 -13.54 3.49
C ILE A 171 12.13 -14.27 4.65
N GLN A 172 13.27 -14.93 4.38
CA GLN A 172 14.00 -15.74 5.35
C GLN A 172 14.99 -14.93 6.20
N GLU A 173 15.40 -13.76 5.72
CA GLU A 173 16.20 -12.77 6.46
C GLU A 173 15.39 -12.09 7.59
#